data_AF-A0A2G9MJ52-F1
#
_entry.id   AF-A0A2G9MJ52-F1
#
_cell.length_a   1.000
_cell.length_b   1.000
_cell.length_c   1.000
_cell.angle_alpha   90.00
_cell.angle_beta   90.00
_cell.angle_gamma   90.00
#
_symmetry.space_group_name_H-M   'P 1'
#
loop_
_entity.id
_entity.type
_entity.pdbx_description
1 polymer ?
#
loop_
_entity_poly.entity_id
_entity_poly.type
_entity_poly.pdbx_seq_one_letter_code
_entity_poly.pdbx_strand_id
1 'polypeptide(L)'
;MIKNSEISKNFVNFTNYNSIPSYTFQNRKYTILEALIVYLRERKKLSFRKISALINRDLRYTYHSYQNAKKKELTTQYTIQTKFIWIPLSIFTNRKLSALEVLVSYLKEEFSLTYHEIALLLKRDDRTIWTVYQRARKKNVKPK
;
A
#
# COMPACT_ATOMS: atom_id res chain seq x y z
N MET A 1 7.99 -19.56 21.15
CA MET A 1 8.98 -18.46 21.24
C MET A 1 9.73 -18.37 19.92
N ILE A 2 9.22 -17.60 18.97
CA ILE A 2 9.87 -17.40 17.67
C ILE A 2 10.99 -16.38 17.89
N LYS A 3 12.22 -16.77 17.52
CA LYS A 3 13.45 -16.05 17.85
C LYS A 3 13.42 -14.63 17.26
N ASN A 4 13.61 -13.63 18.12
CA ASN A 4 13.78 -12.21 17.77
C ASN A 4 14.93 -11.93 16.76
N SER A 5 15.74 -12.94 16.44
CA SER A 5 16.85 -12.87 15.48
C SER A 5 16.45 -13.00 14.00
N GLU A 6 15.29 -13.57 13.69
CA GLU A 6 14.81 -13.64 12.29
C GLU A 6 14.06 -12.37 11.89
N ILE A 7 13.33 -11.78 12.84
CA ILE A 7 12.67 -10.49 12.66
C ILE A 7 13.71 -9.40 12.38
N SER A 8 14.85 -9.41 13.07
CA SER A 8 15.90 -8.39 12.88
C SER A 8 16.68 -8.54 11.56
N LYS A 9 16.89 -9.76 11.06
CA LYS A 9 17.58 -9.99 9.77
C LYS A 9 16.75 -9.51 8.57
N ASN A 10 15.42 -9.59 8.66
CA ASN A 10 14.54 -8.99 7.67
C ASN A 10 14.47 -7.45 7.76
N PHE A 11 14.89 -6.83 8.88
CA PHE A 11 14.86 -5.38 9.04
C PHE A 11 16.07 -4.67 8.39
N VAL A 12 17.22 -5.32 8.27
CA VAL A 12 18.48 -4.67 7.86
C VAL A 12 18.65 -4.62 6.32
N ASN A 13 17.96 -5.47 5.56
CA ASN A 13 18.09 -5.52 4.09
C ASN A 13 17.09 -4.61 3.32
N PHE A 14 16.20 -3.87 4.00
CA PHE A 14 15.27 -2.91 3.37
C PHE A 14 15.82 -1.48 3.39
N THR A 15 17.02 -1.27 2.88
CA THR A 15 17.54 0.09 2.66
C THR A 15 16.69 0.85 1.62
N ASN A 16 15.73 1.61 2.14
CA ASN A 16 15.44 3.03 1.91
C ASN A 16 14.66 3.57 0.69
N TYR A 17 14.33 2.81 -0.37
CA TYR A 17 13.44 3.36 -1.44
C TYR A 17 12.26 2.49 -1.83
N ASN A 18 12.31 1.17 -1.64
CA ASN A 18 11.38 0.25 -2.30
C ASN A 18 10.19 -0.20 -1.47
N SER A 19 10.03 0.27 -0.23
CA SER A 19 8.89 -0.10 0.63
C SER A 19 8.28 1.13 1.31
N ILE A 20 7.00 1.08 1.66
CA ILE A 20 6.28 2.14 2.37
C ILE A 20 5.54 1.57 3.57
N PRO A 21 5.41 2.31 4.67
CA PRO A 21 4.81 1.78 5.87
C PRO A 21 3.29 1.69 5.74
N SER A 22 2.68 0.64 6.31
CA SER A 22 1.25 0.37 6.19
C SER A 22 0.35 1.47 6.77
N TYR A 23 0.84 2.22 7.78
CA TYR A 23 0.10 3.34 8.36
C TYR A 23 -0.23 4.44 7.33
N THR A 24 0.52 4.52 6.22
CA THR A 24 0.26 5.46 5.11
C THR A 24 -1.15 5.28 4.52
N PHE A 25 -1.70 4.07 4.59
CA PHE A 25 -2.96 3.70 3.95
C PHE A 25 -4.20 3.84 4.83
N GLN A 26 -4.04 4.36 6.04
CA GLN A 26 -5.12 4.50 7.01
C GLN A 26 -6.01 5.72 6.75
N ASN A 27 -5.49 6.75 6.07
CA ASN A 27 -6.28 7.92 5.75
C ASN A 27 -7.28 7.60 4.63
N ARG A 28 -8.57 7.63 4.96
CA ARG A 28 -9.67 7.33 4.04
C ARG A 28 -10.05 8.47 3.10
N LYS A 29 -9.47 9.67 3.27
CA LYS A 29 -9.64 10.81 2.35
C LYS A 29 -9.06 10.51 0.96
N TYR A 30 -8.06 9.64 0.89
CA TYR A 30 -7.39 9.23 -0.34
C TYR A 30 -7.67 7.78 -0.70
N THR A 31 -7.66 7.50 -1.99
CA THR A 31 -7.49 6.12 -2.48
C THR A 31 -6.12 5.59 -2.08
N ILE A 32 -5.94 4.27 -2.09
CA ILE A 32 -4.64 3.64 -1.78
C ILE A 32 -3.52 4.17 -2.68
N LEU A 33 -3.82 4.39 -3.97
CA LEU A 33 -2.81 4.84 -4.92
C LEU A 33 -2.48 6.33 -4.76
N GLU A 34 -3.47 7.17 -4.48
CA GLU A 34 -3.25 8.56 -4.09
C GLU A 34 -2.37 8.63 -2.83
N ALA A 35 -2.72 7.90 -1.76
CA ALA A 35 -1.94 7.88 -0.52
C ALA A 35 -0.48 7.43 -0.73
N LEU A 36 -0.28 6.41 -1.58
CA LEU A 36 1.04 5.95 -1.97
C LEU A 36 1.83 7.07 -2.67
N ILE A 37 1.25 7.70 -3.69
CA ILE A 37 1.92 8.73 -4.49
C ILE A 37 2.26 9.95 -3.62
N VAL A 38 1.34 10.36 -2.74
CA VAL A 38 1.56 11.45 -1.79
C VAL A 38 2.72 11.13 -0.86
N TYR A 39 2.77 9.94 -0.27
CA TYR A 39 3.87 9.56 0.61
C TYR A 39 5.22 9.56 -0.13
N LEU A 40 5.27 9.00 -1.34
CA LEU A 40 6.50 8.96 -2.14
C LEU A 40 6.96 10.37 -2.56
N ARG A 41 6.03 11.27 -2.87
CA ARG A 41 6.34 12.64 -3.24
C ARG A 41 6.75 13.49 -2.03
N GLU A 42 5.96 13.45 -0.97
CA GLU A 42 6.08 14.38 0.15
C GLU A 42 7.11 13.95 1.17
N ARG A 43 7.20 12.65 1.48
CA ARG A 43 8.11 12.11 2.49
C ARG A 43 9.42 11.64 1.89
N LYS A 44 9.38 10.89 0.79
CA LYS A 44 10.59 10.39 0.11
C LYS A 44 11.18 11.35 -0.93
N LYS A 45 10.53 12.48 -1.20
CA LYS A 45 11.00 13.53 -2.12
C LYS A 45 11.33 13.01 -3.54
N LEU A 46 10.60 12.00 -4.01
CA LEU A 46 10.81 11.44 -5.34
C LEU A 46 10.17 12.31 -6.44
N SER A 47 10.80 12.33 -7.63
CA SER A 47 10.21 12.94 -8.83
C SER A 47 9.05 12.10 -9.35
N PHE A 48 8.06 12.72 -10.01
CA PHE A 48 6.95 11.98 -10.60
C PHE A 48 7.42 10.94 -11.61
N ARG A 49 8.50 11.21 -12.36
CA ARG A 49 9.13 10.26 -13.28
C ARG A 49 9.68 9.02 -12.55
N LYS A 50 10.30 9.21 -11.39
CA LYS A 50 10.79 8.09 -10.58
C LYS A 50 9.64 7.32 -9.95
N ILE A 51 8.62 8.02 -9.45
CA ILE A 51 7.42 7.38 -8.89
C ILE A 51 6.74 6.52 -9.97
N SER A 52 6.47 7.09 -11.15
CA SER A 52 5.79 6.42 -12.25
C SER A 52 6.54 5.15 -12.69
N ALA A 53 7.88 5.20 -12.74
CA ALA A 53 8.72 4.05 -13.01
C ALA A 53 8.59 2.96 -11.92
N LEU A 54 8.64 3.34 -10.63
CA LEU A 54 8.59 2.39 -9.50
C LEU A 54 7.28 1.61 -9.42
N ILE A 55 6.15 2.26 -9.68
CA ILE A 55 4.83 1.60 -9.61
C ILE A 55 4.33 1.12 -10.96
N ASN A 56 5.16 1.17 -12.01
CA ASN A 56 4.80 0.90 -13.39
C ASN A 56 3.47 1.59 -13.75
N ARG A 57 3.41 2.92 -13.65
CA ARG A 57 2.25 3.75 -14.04
C ARG A 57 2.67 4.83 -15.01
N ASP A 58 1.69 5.35 -15.74
CA ASP A 58 1.91 6.50 -16.60
C ASP A 58 2.23 7.76 -15.77
N LEU A 59 3.07 8.64 -16.33
CA LEU A 59 3.49 9.88 -15.69
C LEU A 59 2.32 10.84 -15.48
N ARG A 60 1.45 11.01 -16.50
CA ARG A 60 0.28 11.89 -16.39
C ARG A 60 -0.69 11.36 -15.35
N TYR A 61 -0.95 10.05 -15.35
CA TYR A 61 -1.77 9.42 -14.30
C TYR A 61 -1.23 9.71 -12.89
N THR A 62 0.08 9.54 -12.70
CA THR A 62 0.75 9.78 -11.41
C THR A 62 0.57 11.24 -10.97
N TYR A 63 0.76 12.18 -11.89
CA TYR A 63 0.56 13.60 -11.65
C TYR A 63 -0.90 13.93 -11.31
N HIS A 64 -1.87 13.46 -12.09
CA HIS A 64 -3.29 13.70 -11.83
C HIS A 64 -3.76 13.11 -10.50
N SER A 65 -3.28 11.94 -10.11
CA SER A 65 -3.57 11.35 -8.80
C SER A 65 -3.07 12.24 -7.67
N TYR A 66 -1.85 12.78 -7.78
CA TYR A 66 -1.33 13.75 -6.83
C TYR A 66 -2.17 15.05 -6.79
N GLN A 67 -2.55 15.59 -7.95
CA GLN A 67 -3.40 16.79 -8.02
C GLN A 67 -4.79 16.56 -7.41
N ASN A 68 -5.38 15.38 -7.61
CA ASN A 68 -6.66 15.01 -6.99
C ASN A 68 -6.54 14.91 -5.47
N ALA A 69 -5.43 14.36 -4.96
CA ALA A 69 -5.14 14.41 -3.54
C ALA A 69 -4.96 15.86 -3.05
N LYS A 70 -4.33 16.74 -3.83
CA LYS A 70 -4.19 18.18 -3.52
C LYS A 70 -5.53 18.89 -3.38
N LYS A 71 -6.47 18.61 -4.29
CA LYS A 71 -7.85 19.12 -4.23
C LYS A 71 -8.58 18.65 -2.97
N LYS A 72 -8.22 17.49 -2.45
CA LYS A 72 -8.71 16.93 -1.19
C LYS A 72 -7.88 17.38 0.01
N GLU A 73 -7.18 18.52 -0.05
CA GLU A 73 -6.31 19.07 1.01
C GLU A 73 -5.34 18.02 1.58
N LEU A 74 -4.29 17.75 0.79
CA LEU A 74 -3.20 16.81 1.09
C LEU A 74 -2.83 16.78 2.58
N THR A 75 -2.94 15.60 3.17
CA THR A 75 -2.48 15.34 4.53
C THR A 75 -1.10 14.72 4.42
N THR A 76 -0.11 15.41 4.95
CA THR A 76 1.30 14.98 4.93
C THR A 76 1.79 14.54 6.32
N GLN A 77 0.96 14.74 7.34
CA GLN A 77 1.13 14.24 8.69
C GLN A 77 0.59 12.81 8.80
N TYR A 78 1.37 11.94 9.43
CA TYR A 78 1.00 10.56 9.68
C TYR A 78 1.15 10.28 11.18
N THR A 79 0.14 9.66 11.79
CA THR A 79 0.28 9.12 13.14
C THR A 79 1.17 7.88 13.07
N ILE A 80 2.42 8.02 13.50
CA ILE A 80 3.35 6.90 13.56
C ILE A 80 2.83 5.90 14.59
N GLN A 81 2.62 4.67 14.15
CA GLN A 81 2.24 3.56 15.02
C GLN A 81 3.48 2.77 15.42
N THR A 82 3.47 2.22 16.63
CA THR A 82 4.51 1.31 17.11
C THR A 82 4.50 -0.02 16.36
N LYS A 83 3.34 -0.42 15.82
CA LYS A 83 3.15 -1.63 15.01
C LYS A 83 2.68 -1.27 13.61
N PHE A 84 3.55 -1.43 12.61
CA PHE A 84 3.23 -1.29 11.19
C PHE A 84 4.03 -2.28 10.36
N ILE A 85 3.62 -2.48 9.11
CA ILE A 85 4.27 -3.40 8.16
C ILE A 85 4.87 -2.59 7.02
N TRP A 86 6.08 -2.97 6.59
CA TRP A 86 6.67 -2.43 5.36
C TRP A 86 6.05 -3.11 4.14
N ILE A 87 5.41 -2.30 3.29
CA ILE A 87 4.74 -2.74 2.07
C ILE A 87 5.65 -2.45 0.87
N PRO A 88 6.13 -3.47 0.15
CA PRO A 88 6.95 -3.27 -1.06
C PRO A 88 6.17 -2.52 -2.13
N LEU A 89 6.79 -1.55 -2.80
CA LEU A 89 6.19 -0.80 -3.90
C LEU A 89 5.90 -1.70 -5.12
N SER A 90 6.69 -2.76 -5.29
CA SER A 90 6.57 -3.72 -6.39
C SER A 90 5.19 -4.36 -6.49
N ILE A 91 4.46 -4.53 -5.37
CA ILE A 91 3.11 -5.11 -5.40
C ILE A 91 2.15 -4.25 -6.22
N PHE A 92 2.32 -2.92 -6.20
CA PHE A 92 1.43 -1.97 -6.88
C PHE A 92 1.67 -1.86 -8.38
N THR A 93 2.66 -2.59 -8.93
CA THR A 93 2.92 -2.68 -10.36
C THR A 93 1.86 -3.50 -11.10
N ASN A 94 1.15 -4.40 -10.39
CA ASN A 94 0.07 -5.19 -10.98
C ASN A 94 -1.13 -4.29 -11.31
N ARG A 95 -1.41 -4.12 -12.61
CA ARG A 95 -2.52 -3.28 -13.10
C ARG A 95 -3.85 -4.03 -13.23
N LYS A 96 -3.87 -5.36 -13.11
CA LYS A 96 -5.11 -6.18 -13.19
C LYS A 96 -6.00 -6.00 -11.96
N LEU A 97 -5.36 -5.77 -10.82
CA LEU A 97 -6.02 -5.50 -9.54
C LEU A 97 -5.98 -4.00 -9.24
N SER A 98 -7.02 -3.52 -8.56
CA SER A 98 -6.98 -2.19 -7.95
C SER A 98 -5.94 -2.15 -6.83
N ALA A 99 -5.41 -0.97 -6.51
CA ALA A 99 -4.38 -0.85 -5.49
C ALA A 99 -4.83 -1.36 -4.10
N LEU A 100 -6.11 -1.26 -3.77
CA LEU A 100 -6.65 -1.83 -2.52
C LEU A 100 -6.74 -3.36 -2.58
N GLU A 101 -7.15 -3.93 -3.72
CA GLU A 101 -7.14 -5.39 -3.95
C GLU A 101 -5.73 -5.97 -3.83
N VAL A 102 -4.75 -5.32 -4.46
CA VAL A 102 -3.33 -5.69 -4.34
C VAL A 102 -2.89 -5.68 -2.87
N LEU A 103 -3.10 -4.57 -2.17
CA LEU A 103 -2.65 -4.40 -0.79
C LEU A 103 -3.27 -5.43 0.16
N VAL A 104 -4.59 -5.65 0.04
CA VAL A 104 -5.29 -6.62 0.88
C VAL A 104 -4.85 -8.06 0.59
N SER A 105 -4.64 -8.42 -0.67
CA SER A 105 -4.17 -9.76 -1.04
C SER A 105 -2.76 -10.01 -0.49
N TYR A 106 -1.84 -9.06 -0.67
CA TYR A 106 -0.48 -9.15 -0.11
C TYR A 106 -0.48 -9.32 1.41
N LEU A 107 -1.27 -8.53 2.14
CA LEU A 107 -1.36 -8.64 3.60
C LEU A 107 -1.98 -9.98 4.05
N LYS A 108 -2.92 -10.52 3.27
CA LYS A 108 -3.55 -11.79 3.56
C LYS A 108 -2.64 -12.98 3.28
N GLU A 109 -1.92 -12.94 2.16
CA GLU A 109 -1.16 -14.07 1.63
C GLU A 109 0.25 -14.13 2.24
N GLU A 110 0.97 -13.00 2.30
CA GLU A 110 2.36 -12.97 2.78
C GLU A 110 2.48 -12.89 4.31
N PHE A 111 1.49 -12.28 4.98
CA PHE A 111 1.48 -12.10 6.43
C PHE A 111 0.44 -12.96 7.14
N SER A 112 -0.35 -13.74 6.39
CA SER A 112 -1.41 -14.61 6.94
C SER A 112 -2.43 -13.91 7.85
N LEU A 113 -2.58 -12.58 7.74
CA LEU A 113 -3.45 -11.81 8.63
C LEU A 113 -4.92 -12.21 8.46
N THR A 114 -5.68 -12.16 9.54
CA THR A 114 -7.14 -12.26 9.50
C THR A 114 -7.74 -11.02 8.82
N TYR A 115 -8.98 -11.12 8.30
CA TYR A 115 -9.64 -9.95 7.72
C TYR A 115 -9.82 -8.83 8.74
N HIS A 116 -10.02 -9.19 10.01
CA HIS A 116 -10.13 -8.26 11.12
C HIS A 116 -8.81 -7.53 11.39
N GLU A 117 -7.69 -8.24 11.42
CA GLU A 117 -6.38 -7.59 11.59
C GLU A 117 -6.05 -6.64 10.43
N ILE A 118 -6.38 -7.02 9.20
CA ILE A 118 -6.20 -6.15 8.03
C ILE A 118 -7.13 -4.92 8.13
N ALA A 119 -8.38 -5.11 8.56
CA ALA A 119 -9.35 -4.04 8.78
C ALA A 119 -8.84 -3.01 9.78
N LEU A 120 -8.34 -3.46 10.94
CA LEU A 120 -7.70 -2.62 11.94
C LEU A 120 -6.45 -1.92 11.41
N LEU A 121 -5.54 -2.66 10.76
CA LEU A 121 -4.28 -2.13 10.21
C LEU A 121 -4.53 -1.00 9.20
N LEU A 122 -5.58 -1.12 8.39
CA LEU A 122 -5.90 -0.20 7.31
C LEU A 122 -6.99 0.81 7.66
N LYS A 123 -7.53 0.80 8.89
CA LYS A 123 -8.71 1.57 9.33
C LYS A 123 -9.88 1.44 8.33
N ARG A 124 -10.23 0.19 8.02
CA ARG A 124 -11.35 -0.18 7.14
C ARG A 124 -12.31 -1.11 7.87
N ASP A 125 -13.52 -1.22 7.34
CA ASP A 125 -14.51 -2.16 7.83
C ASP A 125 -14.17 -3.58 7.33
N ASP A 126 -14.38 -4.59 8.18
CA ASP A 126 -14.12 -6.00 7.90
C ASP A 126 -14.82 -6.49 6.62
N ARG A 127 -16.05 -6.06 6.36
CA ARG A 127 -16.81 -6.43 5.14
C ARG A 127 -16.15 -5.85 3.89
N THR A 128 -15.54 -4.67 4.00
CA THR A 128 -14.77 -4.08 2.90
C THR A 128 -13.55 -4.93 2.60
N ILE A 129 -12.79 -5.34 3.62
CA ILE A 129 -11.60 -6.17 3.45
C ILE A 129 -11.97 -7.51 2.82
N TRP A 130 -12.98 -8.18 3.36
CA TRP A 130 -13.47 -9.44 2.81
C TRP A 130 -13.88 -9.30 1.33
N THR A 131 -14.72 -8.31 1.02
CA THR A 131 -15.22 -8.08 -0.36
C THR A 131 -14.08 -7.82 -1.33
N VAL A 132 -13.14 -6.97 -0.95
CA VAL A 132 -11.95 -6.63 -1.76
C VAL A 132 -11.13 -7.88 -2.02
N TYR A 133 -10.84 -8.68 -1.00
CA TYR A 133 -10.08 -9.91 -1.16
C TYR A 133 -10.79 -10.91 -2.08
N GLN A 134 -12.11 -11.11 -1.92
CA GLN A 134 -12.86 -12.00 -2.81
C GLN A 134 -12.84 -11.52 -4.27
N ARG A 135 -12.95 -10.20 -4.52
CA ARG A 135 -12.82 -9.64 -5.88
C ARG A 135 -11.43 -9.87 -6.46
N ALA A 136 -10.38 -9.66 -5.66
CA ALA A 136 -9.00 -9.92 -6.06
C ALA A 136 -8.79 -11.39 -6.45
N ARG A 137 -9.27 -12.32 -5.62
CA ARG A 137 -9.24 -13.76 -5.91
C ARG A 137 -9.95 -14.10 -7.21
N LYS A 138 -11.17 -13.59 -7.43
CA LYS A 138 -11.91 -13.82 -8.67
C LYS A 138 -11.17 -13.34 -9.92
N LYS A 139 -10.44 -12.22 -9.84
CA LYS A 139 -9.62 -11.68 -10.94
C LYS A 139 -8.31 -12.44 -11.16
N ASN A 140 -7.80 -13.11 -10.12
CA ASN A 140 -6.63 -13.97 -10.21
C ASN A 140 -6.95 -15.39 -10.72
N VAL A 141 -8.20 -15.84 -10.61
CA VAL A 141 -8.66 -17.06 -11.29
C VAL A 141 -8.76 -16.74 -12.80
N LYS A 142 -7.97 -17.46 -13.61
CA LYS A 142 -7.95 -17.32 -15.07
C LYS A 142 -9.38 -17.38 -15.65
N PRO A 143 -9.69 -16.67 -16.75
CA PRO A 143 -10.89 -16.98 -17.52
C PRO A 143 -10.82 -18.45 -17.94
N LYS A 144 -11.93 -19.17 -17.76
CA LYS A 144 -12.11 -20.51 -18.34
C LYS A 144 -11.99 -20.45 -19.86
#